data_AF-A0A535AGP1-F1
#
_entry.id   AF-A0A535AGP1-F1
#
_cell.length_a   1.000
_cell.length_b   1.000
_cell.length_c   1.000
_cell.angle_alpha   90.00
_cell.angle_beta   90.00
_cell.angle_gamma   90.00
#
_symmetry.space_group_name_H-M   'P 1'
#
loop_
_entity.id
_entity.type
_entity.pdbx_description
1 polymer ?
#
loop_
_entity_poly.entity_id
_entity_poly.type
_entity_poly.pdbx_seq_one_letter_code
_entity_poly.pdbx_strand_id
1 'polypeptide(L)'
;MLAATNAGWEEVAVELGSAVTIPLLGTVAAGVPFQAFPVEGTLELPAGLWGGRTVFALRARGSSMIDEGIHDGDYLIVEPRETAEVGQTVVAEVDGGVTVKRLCREKDGRLRLQPANPDLLPLVVAPQRVRIVGVVVGVFRRQGFRSSARACPRPAAGSGDGRTLDLTLRVIEQRVGEAEALAAARTGHSGARLRELGRNLRALRDCYLETATPRLRAALLREAGQLIRRLGRFGAERS
;
A
#
# COMPACT_ATOMS: atom_id res chain seq x y z
N MET A 1 -0.13 -60.08 10.88
CA MET A 1 -1.40 -59.50 10.39
C MET A 1 -1.72 -58.30 11.26
N LEU A 2 -1.35 -57.10 10.81
CA LEU A 2 -1.76 -55.81 11.39
C LEU A 2 -2.28 -54.99 10.22
N ALA A 3 -3.60 -54.79 10.19
CA ALA A 3 -4.28 -54.01 9.16
C ALA A 3 -3.94 -52.53 9.37
N ALA A 4 -3.36 -51.90 8.35
CA ALA A 4 -3.23 -50.45 8.29
C ALA A 4 -4.65 -49.87 8.11
N THR A 5 -5.13 -49.14 9.12
CA THR A 5 -6.39 -48.41 9.04
C THR A 5 -6.16 -47.19 8.14
N ASN A 6 -6.56 -47.29 6.88
CA ASN A 6 -6.65 -46.14 5.97
C ASN A 6 -7.80 -45.24 6.45
N ALA A 7 -7.53 -44.29 7.33
CA ALA A 7 -8.41 -43.13 7.53
C ALA A 7 -8.14 -42.14 6.39
N GLY A 8 -8.69 -42.45 5.21
CA GLY A 8 -8.62 -41.62 4.01
C GLY A 8 -9.64 -40.47 4.07
N TRP A 9 -9.34 -39.39 3.33
CA TRP A 9 -10.13 -38.15 3.19
C TRP A 9 -11.43 -38.37 2.38
N GLU A 10 -12.00 -39.57 2.42
CA GLU A 10 -12.91 -40.10 1.41
C GLU A 10 -14.38 -39.70 1.61
N GLU A 11 -14.72 -39.04 2.72
CA GLU A 11 -16.11 -38.75 3.08
C GLU A 11 -16.35 -37.31 3.53
N VAL A 12 -15.60 -36.34 3.00
CA VAL A 12 -15.98 -34.93 3.12
C VAL A 12 -16.98 -34.61 2.02
N ALA A 13 -18.27 -34.65 2.35
CA ALA A 13 -19.32 -34.14 1.47
C ALA A 13 -19.04 -32.65 1.17
N VAL A 14 -18.72 -32.33 -0.08
CA VAL A 14 -18.52 -30.95 -0.52
C VAL A 14 -19.87 -30.36 -0.88
N GLU A 15 -20.50 -29.71 0.09
CA GLU A 15 -21.66 -28.84 -0.17
C GLU A 15 -21.18 -27.67 -1.05
N LEU A 16 -21.54 -27.69 -2.34
CA LEU A 16 -21.30 -26.56 -3.24
C LEU A 16 -22.21 -25.41 -2.82
N GLY A 17 -21.71 -24.56 -1.91
CA GLY A 17 -22.38 -23.31 -1.57
C GLY A 17 -22.62 -22.45 -2.83
N SER A 18 -23.65 -21.60 -2.80
CA SER A 18 -23.97 -20.72 -3.92
C SER A 18 -22.74 -19.86 -4.30
N ALA A 19 -22.40 -19.80 -5.59
CA ALA A 19 -21.39 -18.89 -6.10
C ALA A 19 -22.01 -17.51 -6.34
N VAL A 20 -21.28 -16.45 -6.00
CA VAL A 20 -21.65 -15.06 -6.30
C VAL A 20 -20.68 -14.51 -7.32
N THR A 21 -21.23 -13.93 -8.37
CA THR A 21 -20.49 -13.19 -9.39
C THR A 21 -20.26 -11.77 -8.90
N ILE A 22 -19.00 -11.38 -8.70
CA ILE A 22 -18.60 -10.04 -8.27
C ILE A 22 -17.93 -9.30 -9.44
N PRO A 23 -18.15 -7.97 -9.58
CA PRO A 23 -17.51 -7.20 -10.64
C PRO A 23 -16.02 -7.04 -10.36
N LEU A 24 -15.19 -7.26 -11.38
CA LEU A 24 -13.78 -6.89 -11.39
C LEU A 24 -13.67 -5.48 -11.94
N LEU A 25 -13.34 -4.55 -11.06
CA LEU A 25 -13.12 -3.15 -11.40
C LEU A 25 -11.69 -2.95 -11.89
N GLY A 26 -11.56 -2.20 -12.97
CA GLY A 26 -10.30 -1.88 -13.61
C GLY A 26 -9.50 -0.79 -12.92
N THR A 27 -8.50 -0.26 -13.64
CA THR A 27 -7.75 0.90 -13.17
C THR A 27 -8.34 2.18 -13.77
N VAL A 28 -8.54 3.23 -12.97
CA VAL A 28 -9.01 4.54 -13.46
C VAL A 28 -7.94 5.60 -13.32
N ALA A 29 -7.98 6.57 -14.25
CA ALA A 29 -7.17 7.77 -14.20
C ALA A 29 -7.53 8.65 -12.99
N ALA A 30 -6.60 9.52 -12.60
CA ALA A 30 -6.77 10.30 -11.39
C ALA A 30 -7.98 11.26 -11.48
N GLY A 31 -8.77 11.37 -10.40
CA GLY A 31 -9.85 12.37 -10.27
C GLY A 31 -11.23 11.91 -10.73
N VAL A 32 -11.40 10.63 -11.04
CA VAL A 32 -12.71 10.03 -11.35
C VAL A 32 -13.19 9.27 -10.11
N PRO A 33 -14.43 9.49 -9.65
CA PRO A 33 -14.95 8.80 -8.48
C PRO A 33 -14.95 7.29 -8.68
N PHE A 34 -14.73 6.52 -7.60
CA PHE A 34 -14.64 5.07 -7.70
C PHE A 34 -15.86 4.39 -8.34
N GLN A 35 -17.04 5.04 -8.24
CA GLN A 35 -18.28 4.57 -8.85
C GLN A 35 -18.27 4.56 -10.39
N ALA A 36 -17.31 5.24 -11.03
CA ALA A 36 -17.12 5.25 -12.48
C ALA A 36 -16.02 4.28 -12.96
N PHE A 37 -15.59 3.35 -12.11
CA PHE A 37 -14.60 2.36 -12.50
C PHE A 37 -15.16 1.43 -13.59
N PRO A 38 -14.44 1.26 -14.73
CA PRO A 38 -14.88 0.36 -15.76
C PRO A 38 -14.83 -1.06 -15.22
N VAL A 39 -15.87 -1.84 -15.52
CA VAL A 39 -15.90 -3.27 -15.23
C VAL A 39 -15.04 -3.96 -16.27
N GLU A 40 -13.87 -4.47 -15.85
CA GLU A 40 -12.95 -5.23 -16.71
C GLU A 40 -13.37 -6.70 -16.84
N GLY A 41 -14.24 -7.19 -15.96
CA GLY A 41 -14.79 -8.54 -16.02
C GLY A 41 -15.55 -8.89 -14.75
N THR A 42 -15.71 -10.18 -14.50
CA THR A 42 -16.35 -10.72 -13.30
C THR A 42 -15.50 -11.84 -12.69
N LEU A 43 -15.64 -12.04 -11.39
CA LEU A 43 -15.08 -13.18 -10.67
C LEU A 43 -16.22 -13.95 -9.99
N GLU A 44 -16.19 -15.26 -10.10
CA GLU A 44 -17.13 -16.15 -9.40
C GLU A 44 -16.44 -16.72 -8.17
N LEU A 45 -17.03 -16.44 -7.00
CA LEU A 45 -16.46 -16.84 -5.72
C LEU A 45 -17.59 -17.34 -4.80
N PRO A 46 -17.33 -18.28 -3.88
CA PRO A 46 -18.35 -18.77 -2.95
C PRO A 46 -18.97 -17.65 -2.11
N ALA A 47 -20.31 -17.59 -2.06
CA ALA A 47 -21.07 -16.55 -1.34
C ALA A 47 -20.74 -16.49 0.16
N GLY A 48 -20.39 -17.64 0.74
CA GLY A 48 -20.11 -17.80 2.17
C GLY A 48 -18.85 -17.06 2.64
N LEU A 49 -17.96 -16.64 1.72
CA LEU A 49 -16.70 -15.99 2.10
C LEU A 49 -16.89 -14.60 2.73
N TRP A 50 -18.02 -13.92 2.46
CA TRP A 50 -18.27 -12.54 2.89
C TRP A 50 -19.56 -12.38 3.70
N GLY A 51 -20.22 -13.48 4.08
CA GLY A 51 -21.43 -13.42 4.90
C GLY A 51 -22.57 -12.59 4.28
N GLY A 52 -22.70 -12.61 2.95
CA GLY A 52 -23.76 -11.88 2.22
C GLY A 52 -23.50 -10.38 1.99
N ARG A 53 -22.32 -9.86 2.34
CA ARG A 53 -21.96 -8.47 2.04
C ARG A 53 -21.74 -8.25 0.55
N THR A 54 -22.10 -7.06 0.07
CA THR A 54 -21.76 -6.62 -1.30
C THR A 54 -20.27 -6.33 -1.37
N VAL A 55 -19.56 -6.96 -2.29
CA VAL A 55 -18.12 -6.75 -2.49
C VAL A 55 -17.81 -6.61 -3.98
N PHE A 56 -16.67 -6.00 -4.28
CA PHE A 56 -16.13 -5.92 -5.64
C PHE A 56 -14.65 -6.32 -5.63
N ALA A 57 -14.12 -6.68 -6.79
CA ALA A 57 -12.72 -7.04 -6.93
C ALA A 57 -11.91 -5.91 -7.57
N LEU A 58 -10.67 -5.72 -7.11
CA LEU A 58 -9.67 -4.88 -7.76
C LEU A 58 -8.42 -5.70 -8.05
N ARG A 59 -7.75 -5.43 -9.17
CA ARG A 59 -6.44 -6.01 -9.41
C ARG A 59 -5.35 -5.19 -8.74
N ALA A 60 -4.60 -5.80 -7.83
CA ALA A 60 -3.43 -5.19 -7.21
C ALA A 60 -2.36 -4.92 -8.28
N ARG A 61 -1.83 -3.70 -8.27
CA ARG A 61 -0.66 -3.31 -9.07
C ARG A 61 0.46 -2.82 -8.16
N GLY A 62 1.65 -3.34 -8.37
CA GLY A 62 2.86 -2.96 -7.64
C GLY A 62 3.11 -3.77 -6.37
N SER A 63 4.08 -3.29 -5.59
CA SER A 63 4.72 -4.03 -4.49
C SER A 63 4.46 -3.43 -3.11
N SER A 64 3.48 -2.53 -2.98
CA SER A 64 3.37 -1.68 -1.78
C SER A 64 2.88 -2.38 -0.50
N MET A 65 2.36 -3.59 -0.64
CA MET A 65 1.74 -4.36 0.45
C MET A 65 2.28 -5.80 0.53
N ILE A 66 3.53 -6.03 0.10
CA ILE A 66 4.16 -7.37 0.04
C ILE A 66 4.20 -8.04 1.42
N ASP A 67 4.50 -7.30 2.49
CA ASP A 67 4.59 -7.87 3.84
C ASP A 67 3.22 -8.32 4.39
N GLU A 68 2.13 -7.84 3.81
CA GLU A 68 0.76 -8.31 4.09
C GLU A 68 0.29 -9.39 3.10
N GLY A 69 1.21 -9.95 2.30
CA GLY A 69 0.91 -11.03 1.37
C GLY A 69 0.24 -10.56 0.07
N ILE A 70 0.04 -9.26 -0.13
CA ILE A 70 -0.53 -8.69 -1.35
C ILE A 70 0.59 -8.46 -2.38
N HIS A 71 0.52 -9.17 -3.49
CA HIS A 71 1.48 -9.11 -4.58
C HIS A 71 0.86 -8.54 -5.85
N ASP A 72 1.71 -8.13 -6.77
CA ASP A 72 1.29 -7.67 -8.08
C ASP A 72 0.49 -8.75 -8.82
N GLY A 73 -0.68 -8.37 -9.34
CA GLY A 73 -1.58 -9.27 -10.05
C GLY A 73 -2.55 -10.05 -9.18
N ASP A 74 -2.54 -9.86 -7.86
CA ASP A 74 -3.57 -10.41 -6.98
C ASP A 74 -4.91 -9.72 -7.17
N TYR A 75 -6.00 -10.45 -6.89
CA TYR A 75 -7.34 -9.90 -6.83
C TYR A 75 -7.69 -9.56 -5.39
N LEU A 76 -7.83 -8.28 -5.10
CA LEU A 76 -8.27 -7.76 -3.81
C LEU A 76 -9.79 -7.75 -3.78
N ILE A 77 -10.37 -8.39 -2.77
CA ILE A 77 -11.80 -8.33 -2.52
C ILE A 77 -12.04 -7.18 -1.55
N VAL A 78 -12.89 -6.24 -1.97
CA VAL A 78 -13.09 -4.97 -1.27
C VAL A 78 -14.57 -4.83 -0.92
N GLU A 79 -14.81 -4.53 0.36
CA GLU A 79 -16.12 -4.12 0.85
C GLU A 79 -16.25 -2.59 0.67
N PRO A 80 -17.20 -2.09 -0.13
CA PRO A 80 -17.42 -0.66 -0.34
C PRO A 80 -17.89 -0.02 0.96
N ARG A 81 -17.05 0.83 1.54
CA ARG A 81 -17.33 1.51 2.80
C ARG A 81 -16.59 2.84 2.85
N GLU A 82 -17.28 3.89 3.28
CA GLU A 82 -16.71 5.25 3.38
C GLU A 82 -15.91 5.47 4.67
N THR A 83 -15.99 4.53 5.61
CA THR A 83 -15.32 4.56 6.91
C THR A 83 -14.49 3.30 7.10
N ALA A 84 -13.33 3.43 7.74
CA ALA A 84 -12.49 2.30 8.10
C ALA A 84 -11.86 2.52 9.47
N GLU A 85 -11.52 1.43 10.14
CA GLU A 85 -10.87 1.44 11.44
C GLU A 85 -9.36 1.55 11.30
N VAL A 86 -8.72 2.11 12.32
CA VAL A 86 -7.26 2.21 12.37
C VAL A 86 -6.66 0.81 12.44
N GLY A 87 -5.71 0.53 11.55
CA GLY A 87 -5.07 -0.77 11.40
C GLY A 87 -5.62 -1.61 10.25
N GLN A 88 -6.76 -1.24 9.66
CA GLN A 88 -7.32 -1.95 8.50
C GLN A 88 -6.59 -1.57 7.21
N THR A 89 -6.52 -2.53 6.28
CA THR A 89 -6.01 -2.30 4.92
C THR A 89 -7.14 -1.78 4.06
N VAL A 90 -6.96 -0.57 3.54
CA VAL A 90 -8.00 0.20 2.87
C VAL A 90 -7.59 0.54 1.45
N VAL A 91 -8.59 0.62 0.59
CA VAL A 91 -8.50 1.28 -0.70
C VAL A 91 -8.88 2.74 -0.49
N ALA A 92 -7.93 3.63 -0.72
CA ALA A 92 -8.10 5.06 -0.53
C ALA A 92 -7.79 5.81 -1.82
N GLU A 93 -8.61 6.80 -2.14
CA GLU A 93 -8.37 7.79 -3.16
C GLU A 93 -7.70 9.00 -2.51
N VAL A 94 -6.52 9.39 -3.02
CA VAL A 94 -5.75 10.55 -2.55
C VAL A 94 -5.23 11.31 -3.76
N ASP A 95 -5.51 12.63 -3.81
CA ASP A 95 -5.13 13.51 -4.92
C ASP A 95 -5.53 12.96 -6.30
N GLY A 96 -6.71 12.34 -6.35
CA GLY A 96 -7.26 11.66 -7.53
C GLY A 96 -6.70 10.26 -7.78
N GLY A 97 -5.57 9.85 -7.19
CA GLY A 97 -5.01 8.51 -7.36
C GLY A 97 -5.58 7.49 -6.37
N VAL A 98 -5.90 6.28 -6.84
CA VAL A 98 -6.32 5.17 -5.97
C VAL A 98 -5.12 4.36 -5.50
N THR A 99 -5.05 4.09 -4.19
CA THR A 99 -3.96 3.34 -3.56
C THR A 99 -4.49 2.37 -2.51
N VAL A 100 -3.74 1.30 -2.28
CA VAL A 100 -4.01 0.31 -1.21
C VAL A 100 -2.94 0.45 -0.14
N LYS A 101 -3.33 0.79 1.08
CA LYS A 101 -2.42 1.03 2.21
C LYS A 101 -3.10 0.67 3.52
N ARG A 102 -2.31 0.44 4.57
CA ARG A 102 -2.85 0.31 5.93
C ARG A 102 -3.16 1.67 6.51
N LEU A 103 -4.39 1.85 6.99
CA LEU A 103 -4.83 3.10 7.61
C LEU A 103 -4.24 3.21 9.02
N CYS A 104 -3.52 4.29 9.29
CA CYS A 104 -3.02 4.65 10.61
C CYS A 104 -3.52 6.05 10.96
N ARG A 105 -3.73 6.34 12.24
CA ARG A 105 -4.06 7.68 12.72
C ARG A 105 -2.90 8.23 13.54
N GLU A 106 -2.50 9.45 13.23
CA GLU A 106 -1.47 10.17 13.99
C GLU A 106 -2.08 10.88 15.21
N LYS A 107 -1.25 11.18 16.21
CA LYS A 107 -1.67 11.85 17.45
C LYS A 107 -2.26 13.25 17.20
N ASP A 108 -1.84 13.90 16.12
CA ASP A 108 -2.28 15.23 15.69
C ASP A 108 -3.59 15.21 14.88
N GLY A 109 -4.23 14.04 14.73
CA GLY A 109 -5.48 13.87 14.00
C GLY A 109 -5.34 13.66 12.50
N ARG A 110 -4.12 13.65 11.94
CA ARG A 110 -3.89 13.33 10.53
C ARG A 110 -4.01 11.83 10.24
N LEU A 111 -4.27 11.50 8.98
CA LEU A 111 -4.28 10.11 8.49
C LEU A 111 -2.92 9.77 7.90
N ARG A 112 -2.36 8.64 8.34
CA ARG A 112 -1.15 8.04 7.78
C ARG A 112 -1.54 6.81 6.98
N LEU A 113 -1.31 6.82 5.69
CA LEU A 113 -1.41 5.66 4.81
C LEU A 113 -0.06 4.96 4.80
N GLN A 114 0.03 3.86 5.57
CA GLN A 114 1.23 3.10 5.77
C GLN A 114 1.33 1.98 4.72
N PRO A 115 2.37 1.95 3.86
CA PRO A 115 2.66 0.76 3.06
C PRO A 115 3.15 -0.38 3.95
N ALA A 116 2.78 -1.61 3.60
CA ALA A 116 3.37 -2.83 4.13
C ALA A 116 4.52 -3.29 3.22
N ASN A 117 5.44 -2.35 2.94
CA ASN A 117 6.70 -2.58 2.27
C ASN A 117 7.74 -1.62 2.88
N PRO A 118 8.87 -2.12 3.42
CA PRO A 118 9.87 -1.29 4.09
C PRO A 118 10.59 -0.32 3.14
N ASP A 119 10.53 -0.55 1.83
CA ASP A 119 11.17 0.27 0.80
C ASP A 119 10.30 1.45 0.36
N LEU A 120 9.08 1.58 0.90
CA LEU A 120 8.16 2.67 0.58
C LEU A 120 7.90 3.56 1.79
N LEU A 121 7.77 4.86 1.51
CA LEU A 121 7.51 5.86 2.54
C LEU A 121 6.01 5.95 2.86
N PRO A 122 5.63 6.15 4.14
CA PRO A 122 4.25 6.41 4.51
C PRO A 122 3.80 7.79 4.05
N LEU A 123 2.55 7.87 3.58
CA LEU A 123 1.92 9.12 3.17
C LEU A 123 1.08 9.66 4.32
N VAL A 124 1.39 10.89 4.79
CA VAL A 124 0.64 11.54 5.87
C VAL A 124 -0.11 12.73 5.32
N VAL A 125 -1.43 12.67 5.41
CA VAL A 125 -2.35 13.59 4.73
C VAL A 125 -3.46 14.01 5.66
N ALA A 126 -4.02 15.20 5.40
CA ALA A 126 -5.19 15.68 6.12
C ALA A 126 -6.40 14.79 5.80
N PRO A 127 -7.32 14.53 6.75
CA PRO A 127 -8.48 13.68 6.53
C PRO A 127 -9.32 14.08 5.30
N GLN A 128 -9.42 15.37 5.01
CA GLN A 128 -10.19 15.92 3.89
C GLN A 128 -9.61 15.59 2.51
N ARG A 129 -8.32 15.20 2.45
CA ARG A 129 -7.64 14.83 1.19
C ARG A 129 -7.70 13.33 0.91
N VAL A 130 -8.31 12.54 1.79
CA VAL A 130 -8.42 11.09 1.67
C VAL A 130 -9.88 10.72 1.59
N ARG A 131 -10.27 10.04 0.52
CA ARG A 131 -11.57 9.39 0.41
C ARG A 131 -11.39 7.89 0.51
N ILE A 132 -11.99 7.28 1.51
CA ILE A 132 -11.98 5.82 1.65
C ILE A 132 -13.00 5.27 0.64
N VAL A 133 -12.53 4.39 -0.23
CA VAL A 133 -13.35 3.69 -1.23
C VAL A 133 -13.90 2.40 -0.64
N GLY A 134 -13.07 1.70 0.14
CA GLY A 134 -13.49 0.48 0.80
C GLY A 134 -12.39 -0.17 1.62
N VAL A 135 -12.76 -1.24 2.31
CA VAL A 135 -11.87 -2.05 3.15
C VAL A 135 -11.56 -3.35 2.44
N VAL A 136 -10.28 -3.74 2.41
CA VAL A 136 -9.88 -5.03 1.85
C VAL A 136 -10.25 -6.13 2.82
N VAL A 137 -11.14 -7.03 2.40
CA VAL A 137 -11.63 -8.16 3.21
C VAL A 137 -10.94 -9.48 2.86
N GLY A 138 -10.31 -9.56 1.69
CA GLY A 138 -9.62 -10.78 1.26
C GLY A 138 -8.73 -10.57 0.04
N VAL A 139 -7.87 -11.56 -0.19
CA VAL A 139 -6.97 -11.63 -1.35
C VAL A 139 -7.19 -12.96 -2.04
N PHE A 140 -7.50 -12.92 -3.32
CA PHE A 140 -7.62 -14.09 -4.17
C PHE A 140 -6.49 -14.10 -5.20
N ARG A 141 -5.76 -15.21 -5.27
CA ARG A 141 -4.69 -15.42 -6.26
C ARG A 141 -5.06 -16.60 -7.13
N ARG A 142 -5.33 -16.34 -8.41
CA ARG A 142 -5.69 -17.37 -9.39
C ARG A 142 -4.55 -18.36 -9.69
N GLN A 143 -3.30 -17.96 -9.45
CA GLN A 143 -2.14 -18.77 -9.81
C GLN A 143 -1.73 -19.65 -8.61
N GLY A 144 -2.07 -20.94 -8.70
CA GLY A 144 -1.54 -21.98 -7.83
C GLY A 144 -0.02 -22.12 -7.98
N PHE A 145 0.62 -22.69 -6.96
CA PHE A 145 2.05 -22.97 -6.90
C PHE A 145 2.57 -23.49 -8.24
N ARG A 146 3.55 -22.80 -8.83
CA ARG A 146 4.23 -23.30 -10.04
C ARG A 146 4.93 -24.60 -9.67
N SER A 147 4.51 -25.72 -10.25
CA SER A 147 5.10 -27.05 -10.04
C SER A 147 6.46 -27.25 -10.73
N SER A 148 7.16 -26.19 -11.12
CA SER A 148 8.52 -26.30 -11.64
C SER A 148 9.47 -25.35 -10.93
N ALA A 149 10.54 -25.93 -10.38
CA ALA A 149 11.69 -25.21 -9.89
C ALA A 149 12.41 -24.54 -11.08
N ARG A 150 12.05 -23.30 -11.40
CA ARG A 150 12.96 -22.39 -12.09
C ARG A 150 12.89 -20.99 -11.51
N ALA A 151 14.07 -20.61 -11.00
CA ALA A 151 14.55 -19.28 -10.70
C ALA A 151 13.69 -18.45 -9.75
N CYS A 152 14.26 -18.18 -8.58
CA CYS A 152 13.93 -17.08 -7.71
C CYS A 152 13.35 -15.89 -8.52
N PRO A 153 12.14 -15.39 -8.22
CA PRO A 153 11.57 -14.29 -8.97
C PRO A 153 12.56 -13.13 -8.94
N ARG A 154 13.13 -12.78 -10.10
CA ARG A 154 13.79 -11.49 -10.25
C ARG A 154 12.68 -10.45 -10.00
N PRO A 155 12.83 -9.50 -9.04
CA PRO A 155 11.85 -8.44 -8.89
C PRO A 155 11.66 -7.80 -10.27
N ALA A 156 10.41 -7.77 -10.73
CA ALA A 156 10.07 -7.22 -12.03
C ALA A 156 10.73 -5.84 -12.16
N ALA A 157 11.47 -5.65 -13.25
CA ALA A 157 11.98 -4.34 -13.61
C ALA A 157 10.78 -3.39 -13.55
N GLY A 158 10.86 -2.40 -12.67
CA GLY A 158 9.75 -1.52 -12.40
C GLY A 158 9.28 -0.86 -13.69
N SER A 159 8.11 -1.25 -14.18
CA SER A 159 7.24 -0.37 -14.92
C SER A 159 6.68 0.63 -13.92
N GLY A 160 7.55 1.51 -13.43
CA GLY A 160 7.13 2.72 -12.74
C GLY A 160 6.39 3.56 -13.75
N ASP A 161 5.07 3.35 -13.85
CA ASP A 161 4.19 4.37 -14.40
C ASP A 161 4.53 5.66 -13.65
N GLY A 162 4.83 6.75 -14.38
CA GLY A 162 5.41 7.98 -13.84
C GLY A 162 4.64 8.58 -12.64
N ARG A 163 3.40 8.10 -12.43
CA ARG A 163 2.48 8.41 -11.34
C ARG A 163 2.93 7.91 -9.96
N THR A 164 3.60 6.75 -9.85
CA THR A 164 4.08 6.22 -8.55
C THR A 164 5.37 6.90 -8.09
N LEU A 165 6.19 7.32 -9.07
CA LEU A 165 7.38 8.14 -8.84
C LEU A 165 6.99 9.52 -8.30
N ASP A 166 5.95 10.14 -8.87
CA ASP A 166 5.43 11.45 -8.46
C ASP A 166 4.96 11.46 -6.99
N LEU A 167 4.18 10.46 -6.56
CA LEU A 167 3.73 10.35 -5.17
C LEU A 167 4.88 10.21 -4.16
N THR A 168 5.91 9.43 -4.51
CA THR A 168 7.06 9.20 -3.62
C THR A 168 7.92 10.45 -3.49
N LEU A 169 8.13 11.16 -4.61
CA LEU A 169 8.87 12.42 -4.65
C LEU A 169 8.15 13.53 -3.88
N ARG A 170 6.83 13.66 -4.04
CA ARG A 170 6.02 14.63 -3.29
C ARG A 170 6.10 14.44 -1.77
N VAL A 171 6.16 13.20 -1.28
CA VAL A 171 6.36 12.93 0.15
C VAL A 171 7.72 13.45 0.61
N ILE A 172 8.77 13.23 -0.18
CA ILE A 172 10.11 13.72 0.17
C ILE A 172 10.11 15.26 0.18
N GLU A 173 9.52 15.91 -0.82
CA GLU A 173 9.43 17.37 -0.90
C GLU A 173 8.63 17.99 0.25
N GLN A 174 7.49 17.40 0.60
CA GLN A 174 6.71 17.84 1.75
C GLN A 174 7.55 17.78 3.04
N ARG A 175 8.31 16.70 3.25
CA ARG A 175 9.15 16.55 4.44
C ARG A 175 10.37 17.45 4.45
N VAL A 176 10.94 17.74 3.28
CA VAL A 176 11.99 18.75 3.13
C VAL A 176 11.45 20.12 3.55
N GLY A 177 10.27 20.53 3.07
CA GLY A 177 9.65 21.80 3.45
C GLY A 177 9.32 21.89 4.94
N GLU A 178 8.78 20.81 5.52
CA GLU A 178 8.53 20.73 6.97
C GLU A 178 9.83 20.87 7.79
N ALA A 179 10.92 20.22 7.36
CA ALA A 179 12.22 20.31 8.02
C ALA A 179 12.78 21.74 8.01
N GLU A 180 12.67 22.43 6.88
CA GLU A 180 13.13 23.82 6.75
C GLU A 180 12.31 24.81 7.55
N ALA A 181 10.99 24.67 7.55
CA ALA A 181 10.10 25.49 8.37
C ALA A 181 10.40 25.30 9.87
N LEU A 182 10.62 24.05 10.30
CA LEU A 182 11.04 23.73 11.67
C LEU A 182 12.41 24.31 12.02
N ALA A 183 13.34 24.31 11.05
CA ALA A 183 14.69 24.84 11.22
C ALA A 183 14.71 26.38 11.29
N ALA A 184 13.84 27.06 10.55
CA ALA A 184 13.69 28.52 10.60
C ALA A 184 13.11 28.99 11.94
N ALA A 185 12.23 28.19 12.55
CA ALA A 185 11.62 28.48 13.85
C ALA A 185 12.53 28.17 15.07
N ARG A 186 13.73 27.62 14.88
CA ARG A 186 14.64 27.20 15.96
C ARG A 186 16.03 27.80 15.80
N THR A 187 16.52 28.47 16.83
CA THR A 187 17.89 29.00 16.90
C THR A 187 18.84 28.01 17.60
N GLY A 188 20.15 28.18 17.39
CA GLY A 188 21.18 27.35 18.02
C GLY A 188 21.38 25.95 17.40
N HIS A 189 21.88 25.01 18.21
CA HIS A 189 22.32 23.67 17.79
C HIS A 189 21.17 22.80 17.21
N SER A 190 19.96 22.94 17.77
CA SER A 190 18.77 22.21 17.31
C SER A 190 18.31 22.68 15.91
N GLY A 191 18.43 23.98 15.61
CA GLY A 191 18.16 24.51 14.27
C GLY A 191 19.19 24.06 13.24
N ALA A 192 20.46 23.97 13.62
CA ALA A 192 21.53 23.48 12.74
C ALA A 192 21.32 22.03 12.31
N ARG A 193 20.96 21.13 13.25
CA ARG A 193 20.64 19.72 12.96
C ARG A 193 19.42 19.57 12.04
N LEU A 194 18.40 20.41 12.20
CA LEU A 194 17.22 20.39 11.31
C LEU A 194 17.56 20.85 9.88
N ARG A 195 18.40 21.88 9.73
CA ARG A 195 18.92 22.30 8.41
C ARG A 195 19.74 21.20 7.74
N GLU A 196 20.55 20.48 8.51
CA GLU A 196 21.33 19.34 8.03
C GLU A 196 20.42 18.19 7.56
N LEU A 197 19.41 17.82 8.35
CA LEU A 197 18.42 16.82 7.95
C LEU A 197 17.68 17.21 6.66
N GLY A 198 17.28 18.49 6.52
CA GLY A 198 16.66 19.00 5.30
C GLY A 198 17.58 18.94 4.07
N ARG A 199 18.87 19.28 4.22
CA ARG A 199 19.87 19.14 3.15
C ARG A 199 20.07 17.68 2.74
N ASN A 200 20.15 16.75 3.69
CA ASN A 200 20.32 15.33 3.40
C ASN A 200 19.10 14.74 2.68
N LEU A 201 17.88 15.12 3.08
CA LEU A 201 16.65 14.70 2.39
C LEU A 201 16.58 15.24 0.95
N ARG A 202 17.02 16.47 0.70
CA ARG A 202 17.17 17.01 -0.67
C ARG A 202 18.17 16.22 -1.50
N ALA A 203 19.36 15.97 -0.95
CA ALA A 203 20.38 15.21 -1.66
C ALA A 203 19.88 13.80 -2.03
N LEU A 204 19.16 13.12 -1.12
CA LEU A 204 18.55 11.82 -1.41
C LEU A 204 17.48 11.88 -2.51
N ARG A 205 16.66 12.95 -2.54
CA ARG A 205 15.70 13.21 -3.63
C ARG A 205 16.42 13.36 -4.97
N ASP A 206 17.44 14.19 -5.01
CA ASP A 206 18.16 14.51 -6.24
C ASP A 206 18.86 13.23 -6.77
N CYS A 207 19.51 12.46 -5.90
CA CYS A 207 20.05 11.14 -6.25
C CYS A 207 18.98 10.15 -6.73
N TYR A 208 17.78 10.17 -6.14
CA TYR A 208 16.68 9.28 -6.55
C TYR A 208 16.18 9.58 -7.97
N LEU A 209 16.12 10.86 -8.34
CA LEU A 209 15.74 11.32 -9.68
C LEU A 209 16.76 10.87 -10.73
N GLU A 210 18.05 10.95 -10.42
CA GLU A 210 19.16 10.61 -11.33
C GLU A 210 19.40 9.09 -11.43
N THR A 211 18.97 8.32 -10.43
CA THR A 211 19.19 6.88 -10.39
C THR A 211 18.21 6.13 -11.29
N ALA A 212 18.71 5.41 -12.31
CA ALA A 212 17.88 4.49 -13.12
C ALA A 212 17.73 3.09 -12.51
N THR A 213 18.61 2.70 -11.58
CA THR A 213 18.66 1.34 -11.01
C THR A 213 17.61 1.12 -9.91
N PRO A 214 16.69 0.15 -10.04
CA PRO A 214 15.62 -0.07 -9.05
C PRO A 214 16.11 -0.43 -7.65
N ARG A 215 17.20 -1.21 -7.53
CA ARG A 215 17.79 -1.61 -6.24
C ARG A 215 18.35 -0.41 -5.46
N LEU A 216 18.97 0.51 -6.19
CA LEU A 216 19.54 1.72 -5.60
C LEU A 216 18.43 2.70 -5.20
N ARG A 217 17.39 2.85 -6.03
CA ARG A 217 16.17 3.59 -5.66
C ARG A 217 15.55 3.08 -4.34
N ALA A 218 15.41 1.77 -4.18
CA ALA A 218 14.89 1.19 -2.94
C ALA A 218 15.78 1.49 -1.72
N ALA A 219 17.11 1.46 -1.89
CA ALA A 219 18.05 1.81 -0.83
C ALA A 219 17.93 3.29 -0.40
N LEU A 220 17.84 4.20 -1.37
CA LEU A 220 17.65 5.64 -1.13
C LEU A 220 16.34 5.92 -0.38
N LEU A 221 15.25 5.22 -0.72
CA LEU A 221 13.97 5.38 -0.02
C LEU A 221 14.01 4.87 1.43
N ARG A 222 14.70 3.75 1.69
CA ARG A 222 14.92 3.27 3.06
C ARG A 222 15.67 4.30 3.91
N GLU A 223 16.70 4.92 3.34
CA GLU A 223 17.50 5.95 4.02
C GLU A 223 16.70 7.22 4.27
N ALA A 224 15.96 7.71 3.25
CA ALA A 224 15.03 8.83 3.41
C ALA A 224 14.00 8.56 4.51
N GLY A 225 13.48 7.33 4.59
CA GLY A 225 12.54 6.92 5.63
C GLY A 225 13.13 6.97 7.04
N GLN A 226 14.41 6.64 7.20
CA GLN A 226 15.11 6.80 8.48
C GLN A 226 15.24 8.27 8.88
N LEU A 227 15.60 9.15 7.93
CA LEU A 227 15.71 10.59 8.18
C LEU A 227 14.36 11.22 8.52
N ILE A 228 13.28 10.85 7.81
CA ILE A 228 11.92 11.32 8.10
C ILE A 228 11.47 10.90 9.49
N ARG A 229 11.75 9.65 9.91
CA ARG A 229 11.45 9.20 11.29
C ARG A 229 12.22 10.00 12.34
N ARG A 230 13.50 10.32 12.08
CA ARG A 230 14.30 11.18 12.98
C ARG A 230 13.72 12.60 13.05
N LEU A 231 13.34 13.18 11.91
CA LEU A 231 12.70 14.49 11.83
C LEU A 231 11.38 14.52 12.64
N GLY A 232 10.56 13.46 12.53
CA GLY A 232 9.33 13.33 13.31
C GLY A 232 9.55 13.33 14.82
N ARG A 233 10.65 12.74 15.31
CA ARG A 233 11.01 12.78 16.74
C ARG A 233 11.34 14.20 17.21
N PHE A 234 12.07 14.98 16.43
CA PHE A 234 12.34 16.40 16.72
C PHE A 234 11.09 17.28 16.71
N GLY A 235 10.06 16.88 15.95
CA GLY A 235 8.76 17.53 15.93
C GLY A 235 7.86 17.13 17.12
N ALA A 236 7.97 15.88 17.58
CA ALA A 236 7.17 15.32 18.69
C ALA A 236 7.64 15.75 20.09
N GLU A 237 8.89 16.20 20.25
CA GLU A 237 9.39 16.87 21.48
C GLU A 237 8.68 18.22 21.78
N ARG A 238 7.62 18.56 21.03
CA ARG A 238 6.74 19.73 21.25
C ARG A 238 5.51 19.43 22.14
N SER A 239 5.34 18.22 22.66
CA SER A 239 4.20 17.87 23.54
C SER A 239 4.65 17.55 24.94
#